data_AF-A0A955KY03-F1
#
_entry.id   AF-A0A955KY03-F1
#
_cell.length_a   1.000
_cell.length_b   1.000
_cell.length_c   1.000
_cell.angle_alpha   90.00
_cell.angle_beta   90.00
_cell.angle_gamma   90.00
#
_symmetry.space_group_name_H-M   'P 1'
#
loop_
_entity.id
_entity.type
_entity.pdbx_description
1 polymer ?
#
loop_
_entity_poly.entity_id
_entity_poly.type
_entity_poly.pdbx_seq_one_letter_code
_entity_poly.pdbx_strand_id
1 'polypeptide(L)'
;MQTTLDTPAISRNFTAILDSLSEKESIVISRRMGLHGNKSTLQAIGDEFQITRERVRQIEETAIRKIGRVTRSNNLFAIQELANNILAKAGGIMIRDDLVSMVAKEIATKDASLLAIIEVLIQSDFNIEKSKPQLGARMYFALPNVHKKHVNAVHKEAVKILKKRGNIIEQDKLYEIVKMNLFATFGKLETSFINRVMDVFLDIVKGEEIFI
;
A
#
# COMPACT_ATOMS: atom_id res chain seq x y z
N MET A 1 3.68 10.76 23.94
CA MET A 1 5.05 11.05 23.50
C MET A 1 5.10 10.83 22.01
N GLN A 2 5.21 11.89 21.21
CA GLN A 2 5.51 11.76 19.78
C GLN A 2 6.99 11.40 19.66
N THR A 3 7.29 10.15 19.31
CA THR A 3 8.61 9.76 18.85
C THR A 3 8.81 10.43 17.48
N THR A 4 9.34 11.65 17.48
CA THR A 4 9.83 12.29 16.27
C THR A 4 11.02 11.47 15.76
N LEU A 5 10.73 10.52 14.87
CA LEU A 5 11.72 9.87 14.03
C LEU A 5 12.34 10.95 13.15
N ASP A 6 13.53 11.39 13.52
CA ASP A 6 14.29 12.38 12.75
C ASP A 6 14.58 11.82 11.35
N THR A 7 14.30 12.62 10.31
CA THR A 7 14.39 12.19 8.90
C THR A 7 15.78 11.65 8.52
N PRO A 8 16.89 12.32 8.86
CA PRO A 8 18.24 11.79 8.66
C PRO A 8 18.51 10.47 9.39
N ALA A 9 17.90 10.25 10.56
CA ALA A 9 18.04 9.00 11.29
C ALA A 9 17.34 7.85 10.57
N ILE A 10 16.20 8.10 9.93
CA ILE A 10 15.50 7.09 9.11
C ILE A 10 16.41 6.60 7.99
N SER A 11 16.96 7.53 7.20
CA SER A 11 17.84 7.20 6.07
C SER A 11 19.07 6.43 6.52
N ARG A 12 19.75 6.89 7.58
CA ARG A 12 20.95 6.22 8.13
C ARG A 12 20.66 4.81 8.60
N ASN A 13 19.58 4.61 9.36
CA ASN A 13 19.19 3.30 9.86
C ASN A 13 18.82 2.37 8.70
N PHE A 14 18.14 2.89 7.68
CA PHE A 14 17.79 2.10 6.52
C PHE A 14 19.02 1.71 5.68
N THR A 15 20.00 2.59 5.51
CA THR A 15 21.29 2.27 4.88
C THR A 15 22.00 1.13 5.63
N ALA A 16 22.03 1.17 6.96
CA ALA A 16 22.62 0.08 7.75
C ALA A 16 21.89 -1.26 7.54
N ILE A 17 20.58 -1.26 7.29
CA ILE A 17 19.84 -2.47 6.91
C ILE A 17 20.29 -2.94 5.52
N LEU A 18 20.38 -2.05 4.54
CA LEU A 18 20.84 -2.40 3.19
C LEU A 18 22.26 -2.99 3.19
N ASP A 19 23.16 -2.45 4.01
CA ASP A 19 24.54 -2.94 4.14
C ASP A 19 24.61 -4.35 4.76
N SER A 20 23.57 -4.76 5.50
CA SER A 20 23.44 -6.12 6.05
C SER A 20 22.91 -7.15 5.06
N LEU A 21 22.37 -6.70 3.91
CA LEU A 21 21.92 -7.58 2.84
C LEU A 21 23.10 -8.04 1.98
N SER A 22 22.92 -9.13 1.23
CA SER A 22 23.90 -9.45 0.18
C SER A 22 23.92 -8.35 -0.88
N GLU A 23 25.05 -8.19 -1.57
CA GLU A 23 25.21 -7.20 -2.65
C GLU A 23 24.07 -7.26 -3.67
N LYS A 24 23.69 -8.47 -4.11
CA LYS A 24 22.57 -8.68 -5.05
C LYS A 24 21.22 -8.22 -4.48
N GLU A 25 20.96 -8.49 -3.20
CA GLU A 25 19.72 -8.08 -2.54
C GLU A 25 19.65 -6.56 -2.39
N SER A 26 20.75 -5.93 -1.95
CA SER A 26 20.84 -4.48 -1.80
C SER A 26 20.66 -3.76 -3.14
N ILE A 27 21.31 -4.23 -4.21
CA ILE A 27 21.15 -3.67 -5.56
C ILE A 27 19.70 -3.81 -6.05
N VAL A 28 19.11 -5.00 -5.91
CA VAL A 28 17.73 -5.24 -6.36
C VAL A 28 16.76 -4.31 -5.62
N ILE A 29 16.84 -4.20 -4.30
CA ILE A 29 15.97 -3.29 -3.53
C ILE A 29 16.18 -1.83 -3.94
N SER A 30 17.43 -1.38 -3.99
CA SER A 30 17.76 0.02 -4.29
C SER A 30 17.24 0.46 -5.66
N ARG A 31 17.36 -0.40 -6.68
CA ARG A 31 16.84 -0.13 -8.02
C ARG A 31 15.34 -0.29 -8.13
N ARG A 32 14.73 -1.28 -7.47
CA ARG A 32 13.28 -1.49 -7.52
C ARG A 32 12.51 -0.35 -6.88
N MET A 33 13.11 0.32 -5.90
CA MET A 33 12.47 1.35 -5.11
C MET A 33 12.91 2.76 -5.52
N GLY A 34 13.97 2.86 -6.33
CA GLY A 34 14.47 4.14 -6.83
C GLY A 34 15.23 4.94 -5.75
N LEU A 35 15.88 4.27 -4.80
CA LEU A 35 16.60 4.92 -3.70
C LEU A 35 17.72 5.87 -4.19
N HIS A 36 18.26 5.61 -5.37
CA HIS A 36 19.28 6.42 -6.04
C HIS A 36 18.75 7.13 -7.30
N GLY A 37 17.46 7.45 -7.34
CA GLY A 37 16.84 8.25 -8.40
C GLY A 37 16.38 7.48 -9.64
N ASN A 38 16.75 6.20 -9.80
CA ASN A 38 16.34 5.38 -10.94
C ASN A 38 15.56 4.14 -10.51
N LYS A 39 14.26 4.13 -10.80
CA LYS A 39 13.39 2.97 -10.56
C LYS A 39 13.45 2.00 -11.75
N SER A 40 13.82 0.75 -11.52
CA SER A 40 13.90 -0.28 -12.55
C SER A 40 12.78 -1.33 -12.42
N THR A 41 12.35 -1.88 -13.56
CA THR A 41 11.43 -3.02 -13.56
C THR A 41 12.17 -4.31 -13.23
N LEU A 42 11.46 -5.34 -12.77
CA LEU A 42 12.04 -6.67 -12.58
C LEU A 42 12.68 -7.21 -13.87
N GLN A 43 12.07 -6.89 -15.03
CA GLN A 43 12.59 -7.32 -16.32
C GLN A 43 13.92 -6.63 -16.64
N ALA A 44 13.98 -5.29 -16.51
CA ALA A 44 15.20 -4.54 -16.79
C ALA A 44 16.39 -4.98 -15.92
N ILE A 45 16.14 -5.26 -14.63
CA ILE A 45 17.18 -5.82 -13.74
C ILE A 45 17.56 -7.23 -14.20
N GLY A 46 16.59 -8.06 -14.58
CA GLY A 46 16.85 -9.42 -15.05
C GLY A 46 17.74 -9.44 -16.29
N ASP A 47 17.45 -8.58 -17.26
CA ASP A 47 18.21 -8.45 -18.51
C ASP A 47 19.66 -8.05 -18.24
N GLU A 48 19.90 -7.08 -17.35
CA GLU A 48 21.26 -6.62 -17.00
C GLU A 48 22.08 -7.68 -16.25
N PHE A 49 21.45 -8.40 -15.33
CA PHE A 49 22.12 -9.46 -14.55
C PHE A 49 22.10 -10.83 -15.24
N GLN A 50 21.58 -10.92 -16.47
CA GLN A 50 21.39 -12.16 -17.22
C GLN A 50 20.66 -13.26 -16.42
N ILE A 51 19.63 -12.85 -15.67
CA ILE A 51 18.77 -13.75 -14.89
C ILE A 51 17.30 -13.53 -15.26
N THR A 52 16.47 -14.54 -15.01
CA THR A 52 15.05 -14.41 -15.30
C THR A 52 14.39 -13.35 -14.41
N ARG A 53 13.35 -12.71 -14.93
CA ARG A 53 12.46 -11.82 -14.16
C ARG A 53 12.00 -12.45 -12.84
N GLU A 54 11.69 -13.75 -12.88
CA GLU A 54 11.26 -14.52 -11.72
C GLU A 54 12.38 -14.66 -10.68
N ARG A 55 13.63 -14.83 -11.11
CA ARG A 55 14.76 -14.85 -10.19
C ARG A 55 14.96 -13.50 -9.49
N VAL A 56 14.80 -12.38 -10.20
CA VAL A 56 14.83 -11.04 -9.59
C VAL A 56 13.71 -10.89 -8.55
N ARG A 57 12.50 -11.35 -8.87
CA ARG A 57 11.36 -11.34 -7.93
C ARG A 57 11.68 -12.11 -6.64
N GLN A 58 12.29 -13.29 -6.75
CA GLN A 58 12.70 -14.08 -5.59
C GLN A 58 13.75 -13.37 -4.73
N ILE A 59 14.71 -12.69 -5.36
CA ILE A 59 15.72 -11.88 -4.64
C ILE A 59 15.03 -10.72 -3.91
N GLU A 60 14.13 -9.99 -4.58
CA GLU A 60 13.34 -8.91 -3.98
C GLU A 60 12.55 -9.41 -2.76
N GLU A 61 11.83 -10.53 -2.88
CA GLU A 61 11.05 -11.10 -1.77
C GLU A 61 11.92 -11.55 -0.59
N THR A 62 13.10 -12.10 -0.88
CA THR A 62 14.04 -12.52 0.16
C THR A 62 14.59 -11.31 0.91
N ALA A 63 14.98 -10.26 0.17
CA ALA A 63 15.47 -9.01 0.74
C ALA A 63 14.41 -8.30 1.58
N ILE A 64 13.18 -8.15 1.07
CA ILE A 64 12.04 -7.56 1.81
C ILE A 64 11.79 -8.32 3.13
N ARG A 65 11.83 -9.65 3.10
CA ARG A 65 11.65 -10.47 4.31
C ARG A 65 12.77 -10.24 5.34
N LYS A 66 14.03 -10.10 4.89
CA LYS A 66 15.17 -9.78 5.77
C LYS A 66 15.03 -8.38 6.38
N ILE A 67 14.68 -7.38 5.55
CA ILE A 67 14.41 -6.00 6.00
C ILE A 67 13.35 -6.01 7.10
N GLY A 68 12.26 -6.75 6.93
CA GLY A 68 11.18 -6.84 7.92
C GLY A 68 11.65 -7.40 9.27
N ARG A 69 12.53 -8.41 9.26
CA ARG A 69 13.10 -8.99 10.50
C ARG A 69 13.97 -7.99 11.25
N VAL A 70 14.84 -7.26 10.54
CA VAL A 70 15.75 -6.27 11.15
C VAL A 70 15.00 -5.03 11.62
N THR A 71 13.98 -4.61 10.86
CA THR A 71 13.13 -3.45 11.17
C THR A 71 12.42 -3.62 12.51
N ARG A 72 11.90 -4.82 12.81
CA ARG A 72 11.21 -5.12 14.08
C ARG A 72 12.04 -4.90 15.34
N SER A 73 13.37 -4.94 15.23
CA SER A 73 14.30 -4.75 16.35
C SER A 73 14.95 -3.38 16.38
N ASN A 74 14.49 -2.42 15.58
CA ASN A 74 15.05 -1.07 15.56
C ASN A 74 13.96 0.03 15.46
N ASN A 75 14.39 1.29 15.48
CA ASN A 75 13.49 2.44 15.53
C ASN A 75 12.64 2.63 14.27
N LEU A 76 12.96 1.99 13.15
CA LEU A 76 12.15 2.03 11.93
C LEU A 76 10.83 1.26 12.09
N PHE A 77 10.70 0.40 13.11
CA PHE A 77 9.45 -0.26 13.44
C PHE A 77 8.30 0.74 13.67
N ALA A 78 8.57 1.92 14.21
CA ALA A 78 7.55 2.94 14.40
C ALA A 78 6.90 3.43 13.09
N ILE A 79 7.58 3.30 11.94
CA ILE A 79 6.99 3.58 10.61
C ILE A 79 5.98 2.49 10.24
N GLN A 80 6.29 1.23 10.55
CA GLN A 80 5.36 0.11 10.37
C GLN A 80 4.14 0.25 11.28
N GLU A 81 4.33 0.60 12.55
CA GLU A 81 3.23 0.86 13.50
C GLU A 81 2.34 2.02 13.02
N LEU A 82 2.93 3.11 12.54
CA LEU A 82 2.21 4.23 11.98
C LEU A 82 1.36 3.82 10.77
N ALA A 83 1.93 3.03 9.84
CA ALA A 83 1.21 2.53 8.68
C ALA A 83 0.03 1.61 9.08
N ASN A 84 0.22 0.71 10.04
CA ASN A 84 -0.86 -0.13 10.58
C ASN A 84 -1.98 0.72 11.19
N ASN A 85 -1.63 1.74 11.97
CA ASN A 85 -2.61 2.64 12.59
C ASN A 85 -3.41 3.44 11.56
N ILE A 86 -2.76 3.93 10.50
CA ILE A 86 -3.42 4.62 9.39
C ILE A 86 -4.37 3.66 8.67
N LEU A 87 -3.92 2.45 8.34
CA LEU A 87 -4.76 1.42 7.71
C LEU A 87 -5.97 1.10 8.58
N ALA A 88 -5.78 0.84 9.87
CA ALA A 88 -6.85 0.50 10.80
C ALA A 88 -7.93 1.61 10.85
N LYS A 89 -7.52 2.87 10.97
CA LYS A 89 -8.45 4.03 10.93
C LYS A 89 -9.17 4.16 9.59
N ALA A 90 -8.55 3.75 8.50
CA ALA A 90 -9.11 3.79 7.15
C ALA A 90 -10.02 2.59 6.81
N GLY A 91 -10.30 1.69 7.76
CA GLY A 91 -11.10 0.48 7.49
C GLY A 91 -10.27 -0.71 6.98
N GLY A 92 -8.95 -0.65 7.15
CA GLY A 92 -8.02 -1.76 6.95
C GLY A 92 -7.48 -1.90 5.53
N ILE A 93 -7.85 -1.02 4.58
CA ILE A 93 -7.38 -1.06 3.19
C ILE A 93 -7.06 0.34 2.68
N MET A 94 -6.01 0.48 1.89
CA MET A 94 -5.64 1.75 1.26
C MET A 94 -4.78 1.52 0.02
N ILE A 95 -4.93 2.36 -1.01
CA ILE A 95 -4.02 2.35 -2.17
C ILE A 95 -2.59 2.58 -1.69
N ARG A 96 -1.63 1.96 -2.37
CA ARG A 96 -0.19 2.10 -2.10
C ARG A 96 0.23 3.56 -1.93
N ASP A 97 -0.09 4.40 -2.91
CA ASP A 97 0.39 5.78 -2.98
C ASP A 97 -0.24 6.63 -1.86
N ASP A 98 -1.53 6.43 -1.59
CA ASP A 98 -2.23 7.07 -0.47
C ASP A 98 -1.58 6.72 0.87
N LEU A 99 -1.33 5.43 1.14
CA LEU A 99 -0.75 5.02 2.42
C LEU A 99 0.65 5.59 2.62
N VAL A 100 1.49 5.52 1.58
CA VAL A 100 2.84 6.10 1.62
C VAL A 100 2.76 7.61 1.85
N SER A 101 1.84 8.31 1.17
CA SER A 101 1.66 9.76 1.34
C SER A 101 1.16 10.15 2.73
N MET A 102 0.28 9.35 3.34
CA MET A 102 -0.21 9.60 4.69
C MET A 102 0.88 9.39 5.75
N VAL A 103 1.66 8.32 5.63
CA VAL A 103 2.82 8.07 6.51
C VAL A 103 3.84 9.19 6.35
N ALA A 104 4.14 9.61 5.12
CA ALA A 104 5.06 10.71 4.85
C ALA A 104 4.59 12.04 5.44
N LYS A 105 3.29 12.33 5.39
CA LYS A 105 2.67 13.52 5.98
C LYS A 105 2.84 13.53 7.50
N GLU A 106 2.63 12.40 8.16
CA GLU A 106 2.80 12.25 9.62
C GLU A 106 4.28 12.39 10.05
N ILE A 107 5.22 12.00 9.18
CA ILE A 107 6.67 12.20 9.38
C ILE A 107 7.13 13.60 8.90
N ALA A 108 6.22 14.41 8.34
CA ALA A 108 6.48 15.74 7.79
C ALA A 108 7.58 15.77 6.71
N THR A 109 7.63 14.77 5.82
CA THR A 109 8.58 14.70 4.70
C THR A 109 7.91 14.80 3.33
N LYS A 110 8.65 15.34 2.35
CA LYS A 110 8.34 15.28 0.91
C LYS A 110 9.51 14.72 0.09
N ASP A 111 10.56 14.25 0.77
CA ASP A 111 11.79 13.76 0.12
C ASP A 111 11.53 12.44 -0.62
N ALA A 112 11.85 12.41 -1.91
CA ALA A 112 11.55 11.27 -2.77
C ALA A 112 12.28 9.99 -2.33
N SER A 113 13.52 10.12 -1.85
CA SER A 113 14.28 8.98 -1.32
C SER A 113 13.64 8.45 -0.04
N LEU A 114 13.17 9.32 0.86
CA LEU A 114 12.47 8.91 2.07
C LEU A 114 11.11 8.26 1.76
N LEU A 115 10.37 8.73 0.75
CA LEU A 115 9.14 8.07 0.29
C LEU A 115 9.40 6.63 -0.17
N ALA A 116 10.50 6.40 -0.90
CA ALA A 116 10.90 5.06 -1.31
C ALA A 116 11.29 4.17 -0.12
N ILE A 117 11.96 4.72 0.89
CA ILE A 117 12.27 4.01 2.14
C ILE A 117 10.98 3.62 2.87
N ILE A 118 10.04 4.56 3.03
CA ILE A 118 8.74 4.32 3.68
C ILE A 118 8.00 3.19 2.97
N GLU A 119 7.94 3.20 1.64
CA GLU A 119 7.32 2.12 0.87
C GLU A 119 7.93 0.76 1.17
N VAL A 120 9.28 0.66 1.21
CA VAL A 120 9.97 -0.59 1.52
C VAL A 120 9.63 -1.06 2.93
N LEU A 121 9.64 -0.16 3.90
CA LEU A 121 9.33 -0.48 5.29
C LEU A 121 7.90 -1.01 5.44
N ILE A 122 6.92 -0.38 4.78
CA ILE A 122 5.53 -0.85 4.73
C ILE A 122 5.46 -2.24 4.07
N GLN A 123 6.11 -2.43 2.92
CA GLN A 123 6.09 -3.71 2.20
C GLN A 123 6.80 -4.84 2.98
N SER A 124 7.75 -4.49 3.86
CA SER A 124 8.47 -5.44 4.70
C SER A 124 7.75 -5.83 5.98
N ASP A 125 6.62 -5.19 6.30
CA ASP A 125 5.80 -5.56 7.44
C ASP A 125 5.08 -6.88 7.19
N PHE A 126 5.14 -7.81 8.16
CA PHE A 126 4.46 -9.09 8.10
C PHE A 126 2.95 -9.00 8.37
N ASN A 127 2.47 -7.87 8.90
CA ASN A 127 1.06 -7.61 9.19
C ASN A 127 0.38 -6.77 8.11
N ILE A 128 1.07 -6.42 7.04
CA ILE A 128 0.51 -5.65 5.92
C ILE A 128 0.59 -6.48 4.64
N GLU A 129 -0.56 -6.80 4.08
CA GLU A 129 -0.66 -7.56 2.83
C GLU A 129 -0.70 -6.62 1.62
N LYS A 130 0.27 -6.76 0.71
CA LYS A 130 0.26 -6.07 -0.58
C LYS A 130 -0.60 -6.84 -1.59
N SER A 131 -1.46 -6.13 -2.33
CA SER A 131 -2.24 -6.73 -3.41
C SER A 131 -1.37 -7.14 -4.59
N LYS A 132 -1.82 -8.18 -5.32
CA LYS A 132 -1.21 -8.53 -6.60
C LYS A 132 -1.65 -7.52 -7.66
N PRO A 133 -0.82 -7.23 -8.68
CA PRO A 133 -1.24 -6.44 -9.82
C PRO A 133 -2.48 -7.06 -10.46
N GLN A 134 -3.51 -6.24 -10.69
CA GLN A 134 -4.78 -6.66 -11.28
C GLN A 134 -5.26 -5.58 -12.26
N LEU A 135 -5.73 -6.01 -13.44
CA LEU A 135 -6.27 -5.10 -14.43
C LEU A 135 -7.50 -4.36 -13.86
N GLY A 136 -7.54 -3.04 -14.05
CA GLY A 136 -8.63 -2.20 -13.56
C GLY A 136 -8.58 -1.88 -12.06
N ALA A 137 -7.52 -2.29 -11.35
CA ALA A 137 -7.32 -1.98 -9.93
C ALA A 137 -5.93 -1.39 -9.66
N ARG A 138 -5.89 -0.40 -8.78
CA ARG A 138 -4.65 0.14 -8.20
C ARG A 138 -4.09 -0.85 -7.19
N MET A 139 -2.76 -0.90 -7.07
CA MET A 139 -2.12 -1.67 -6.01
C MET A 139 -2.49 -1.08 -4.65
N TYR A 140 -2.79 -1.92 -3.69
CA TYR A 140 -3.22 -1.52 -2.36
C TYR A 140 -2.52 -2.35 -1.28
N PHE A 141 -2.50 -1.81 -0.08
CA PHE A 141 -2.12 -2.51 1.14
C PHE A 141 -3.37 -2.77 1.97
N ALA A 142 -3.38 -3.89 2.68
CA ALA A 142 -4.50 -4.29 3.51
C ALA A 142 -4.02 -4.98 4.80
N LEU A 143 -4.79 -4.82 5.87
CA LEU A 143 -4.60 -5.59 7.11
C LEU A 143 -5.09 -7.04 6.92
N PRO A 144 -4.62 -8.02 7.71
CA PRO A 144 -4.90 -9.44 7.50
C PRO A 144 -6.39 -9.80 7.68
N ASN A 145 -7.14 -8.96 8.40
CA ASN A 145 -8.58 -9.09 8.57
C ASN A 145 -9.40 -8.61 7.35
N VAL A 146 -8.77 -7.98 6.36
CA VAL A 146 -9.45 -7.54 5.14
C VAL A 146 -9.42 -8.65 4.09
N HIS A 147 -10.52 -9.39 4.02
CA HIS A 147 -10.65 -10.47 3.06
C HIS A 147 -10.94 -9.96 1.63
N LYS A 148 -10.23 -10.51 0.63
CA LYS A 148 -10.44 -10.21 -0.80
C LYS A 148 -11.89 -10.44 -1.26
N LYS A 149 -12.60 -11.39 -0.65
CA LYS A 149 -14.03 -11.62 -0.91
C LYS A 149 -14.88 -10.38 -0.58
N HIS A 150 -14.58 -9.68 0.51
CA HIS A 150 -15.29 -8.46 0.91
C HIS A 150 -15.02 -7.33 -0.07
N VAL A 151 -13.74 -7.10 -0.40
CA VAL A 151 -13.31 -6.08 -1.37
C VAL A 151 -14.02 -6.27 -2.71
N ASN A 152 -14.00 -7.48 -3.25
CA ASN A 152 -14.64 -7.81 -4.53
C ASN A 152 -16.17 -7.71 -4.47
N ALA A 153 -16.79 -8.07 -3.35
CA ALA A 153 -18.25 -7.96 -3.19
C ALA A 153 -18.71 -6.50 -3.15
N VAL A 154 -18.00 -5.65 -2.41
CA VAL A 154 -18.25 -4.21 -2.33
C VAL A 154 -18.12 -3.56 -3.72
N HIS A 155 -17.03 -3.85 -4.45
CA HIS A 155 -16.83 -3.36 -5.82
C HIS A 155 -17.96 -3.79 -6.75
N LYS A 156 -18.26 -5.09 -6.80
CA LYS A 156 -19.32 -5.63 -7.68
C LYS A 156 -20.68 -5.04 -7.37
N GLU A 157 -21.03 -4.89 -6.10
CA GLU A 157 -22.32 -4.32 -5.72
C GLU A 157 -22.40 -2.83 -6.08
N ALA A 158 -21.32 -2.06 -5.87
CA ALA A 158 -21.28 -0.67 -6.28
C ALA A 158 -21.43 -0.49 -7.80
N VAL A 159 -20.69 -1.25 -8.61
CA VAL A 159 -20.82 -1.23 -10.08
C VAL A 159 -22.24 -1.59 -10.51
N LYS A 160 -22.86 -2.59 -9.87
CA LYS A 160 -24.25 -2.99 -10.16
C LYS A 160 -25.25 -1.88 -9.83
N ILE A 161 -25.07 -1.18 -8.71
CA ILE A 161 -25.94 -0.05 -8.32
C ILE A 161 -25.78 1.11 -9.31
N LEU A 162 -24.55 1.47 -9.65
CA LEU A 162 -24.24 2.54 -10.62
C LEU A 162 -24.91 2.25 -11.96
N LYS A 163 -24.73 1.05 -12.52
CA LYS A 163 -25.37 0.65 -13.80
C LYS A 163 -26.89 0.76 -13.78
N LYS A 164 -27.54 0.44 -12.65
CA LYS A 164 -29.00 0.54 -12.51
C LYS A 164 -29.52 1.97 -12.38
N ARG A 165 -28.69 2.91 -11.95
CA ARG A 165 -29.08 4.29 -11.62
C ARG A 165 -28.52 5.33 -12.59
N GLY A 166 -28.07 4.92 -13.78
CA GLY A 166 -27.55 5.84 -14.80
C GLY A 166 -26.09 6.25 -14.58
N ASN A 167 -25.30 5.44 -13.87
CA ASN A 167 -23.87 5.58 -13.60
C ASN A 167 -23.44 6.73 -12.68
N ILE A 168 -24.37 7.55 -12.20
CA ILE A 168 -24.09 8.68 -11.28
C ILE A 168 -24.99 8.55 -10.05
N ILE A 169 -24.39 8.73 -8.88
CA ILE A 169 -25.10 8.71 -7.60
C ILE A 169 -24.28 9.46 -6.55
N GLU A 170 -24.97 10.07 -5.59
CA GLU A 170 -24.35 10.61 -4.38
C GLU A 170 -23.61 9.51 -3.60
N GLN A 171 -22.42 9.87 -3.09
CA GLN A 171 -21.51 8.93 -2.45
C GLN A 171 -22.14 8.25 -1.24
N ASP A 172 -22.72 9.03 -0.32
CA ASP A 172 -23.31 8.50 0.91
C ASP A 172 -24.46 7.54 0.61
N LYS A 173 -25.29 7.90 -0.38
CA LYS A 173 -26.38 7.05 -0.87
C LYS A 173 -25.87 5.73 -1.45
N LEU A 174 -24.78 5.76 -2.23
CA LEU A 174 -24.15 4.52 -2.72
C LEU A 174 -23.69 3.63 -1.57
N TYR A 175 -23.04 4.22 -0.57
CA TYR A 175 -22.47 3.48 0.55
C TYR A 175 -23.55 2.85 1.41
N GLU A 176 -24.66 3.55 1.66
CA GLU A 176 -25.83 3.01 2.34
C GLU A 176 -26.43 1.81 1.61
N ILE A 177 -26.64 1.93 0.29
CA ILE A 177 -27.21 0.83 -0.51
C ILE A 177 -26.26 -0.38 -0.52
N VAL A 178 -24.95 -0.17 -0.65
CA VAL A 178 -23.95 -1.25 -0.58
C VAL A 178 -24.01 -1.95 0.77
N LYS A 179 -24.04 -1.19 1.88
CA LYS A 179 -24.16 -1.76 3.24
C LYS A 179 -25.42 -2.60 3.37
N MET A 180 -26.57 -2.05 2.98
CA MET A 180 -27.85 -2.73 3.08
C MET A 180 -27.87 -4.03 2.27
N ASN A 181 -27.39 -3.99 1.03
CA ASN A 181 -27.42 -5.16 0.13
C ASN A 181 -26.44 -6.27 0.56
N LEU A 182 -25.33 -5.91 1.20
CA LEU A 182 -24.30 -6.86 1.62
C LEU A 182 -24.43 -7.32 3.08
N PHE A 183 -25.31 -6.69 3.87
CA PHE A 183 -25.46 -6.95 5.31
C PHE A 183 -25.76 -8.41 5.62
N ALA A 184 -26.68 -9.04 4.90
CA ALA A 184 -27.05 -10.44 5.13
C ALA A 184 -25.89 -11.42 4.90
N THR A 185 -24.92 -11.06 4.05
CA THR A 185 -23.79 -11.95 3.69
C THR A 185 -22.54 -11.69 4.53
N PHE A 186 -22.26 -10.42 4.84
CA PHE A 186 -20.99 -9.99 5.44
C PHE A 186 -21.14 -9.25 6.77
N GLY A 187 -22.38 -9.07 7.25
CA GLY A 187 -22.67 -8.30 8.45
C GLY A 187 -22.42 -6.79 8.26
N LYS A 188 -22.11 -6.11 9.36
CA LYS A 188 -21.86 -4.66 9.35
C LYS A 188 -20.56 -4.35 8.59
N LEU A 189 -20.66 -3.52 7.55
CA LEU A 189 -19.53 -2.95 6.83
C LEU A 189 -19.34 -1.48 7.22
N GLU A 190 -18.11 -1.12 7.56
CA GLU A 190 -17.76 0.26 7.92
C GLU A 190 -17.70 1.16 6.66
N THR A 191 -18.11 2.43 6.80
CA THR A 191 -18.08 3.40 5.68
C THR A 191 -16.66 3.61 5.18
N SER A 192 -15.69 3.70 6.10
CA SER A 192 -14.28 3.89 5.77
C SER A 192 -13.74 2.78 4.88
N PHE A 193 -14.09 1.52 5.17
CA PHE A 193 -13.74 0.37 4.34
C PHE A 193 -14.34 0.49 2.93
N ILE A 194 -15.66 0.74 2.82
CA ILE A 194 -16.33 0.89 1.51
C ILE A 194 -15.70 2.03 0.71
N ASN A 195 -15.48 3.17 1.35
CA ASN A 195 -14.85 4.34 0.75
C ASN A 195 -13.49 3.99 0.15
N ARG A 196 -12.63 3.29 0.91
CA ARG A 196 -11.30 2.92 0.43
C ARG A 196 -11.32 1.83 -0.65
N VAL A 197 -12.29 0.92 -0.61
CA VAL A 197 -12.49 -0.05 -1.70
C VAL A 197 -12.83 0.67 -3.00
N MET A 198 -13.64 1.73 -2.99
CA MET A 198 -13.94 2.48 -4.22
C MET A 198 -12.69 3.14 -4.82
N ASP A 199 -11.74 3.59 -4.00
CA ASP A 199 -10.50 4.19 -4.50
C ASP A 199 -9.65 3.16 -5.27
N VAL A 200 -9.71 1.89 -4.89
CA VAL A 200 -8.91 0.81 -5.50
C VAL A 200 -9.26 0.60 -6.98
N PHE A 201 -10.51 0.71 -7.38
CA PHE A 201 -10.96 0.31 -8.72
C PHE A 201 -11.11 1.50 -9.67
N LEU A 202 -10.58 1.37 -10.89
CA LEU A 202 -10.51 2.46 -11.87
C LEU A 202 -11.83 2.72 -12.60
N ASP A 203 -12.77 1.78 -12.55
CA ASP A 203 -14.11 1.89 -13.14
C ASP A 203 -15.12 2.61 -12.24
N ILE A 204 -14.68 3.04 -11.04
CA ILE A 204 -15.43 3.89 -10.13
C ILE A 204 -14.60 5.14 -9.86
N VAL A 205 -15.18 6.31 -10.12
CA VAL A 205 -14.54 7.60 -9.88
C VAL A 205 -15.42 8.38 -8.90
N LYS A 206 -14.83 8.87 -7.82
CA LYS A 206 -15.48 9.81 -6.92
C LYS A 206 -15.40 11.19 -7.57
N GLY A 207 -16.54 11.83 -7.79
CA GLY A 207 -16.56 13.20 -8.31
C GLY A 207 -15.87 14.16 -7.34
N GLU A 208 -15.21 15.19 -7.86
CA GLU A 208 -14.70 16.27 -7.04
C GLU A 208 -15.89 17.04 -6.42
N GLU A 209 -15.83 17.35 -5.12
CA GLU A 209 -16.72 18.33 -4.52
C GLU A 209 -16.35 19.71 -5.09
N ILE A 210 -16.94 20.07 -6.23
CA ILE A 210 -16.89 21.45 -6.69
C ILE A 210 -17.91 22.23 -5.86
N PHE A 211 -17.48 22.77 -4.72
CA PHE A 211 -18.20 23.85 -4.06
C PHE A 211 -18.01 25.11 -4.93
N ILE A 212 -19.02 25.44 -5.75
CA ILE A 212 -19.13 26.74 -6.44
C ILE A 212 -19.63 27.77 -5.43
#